data_AF-A0A917ZQ47-F1
#
_entry.id   AF-A0A917ZQ47-F1
#
_cell.length_a   1.000
_cell.length_b   1.000
_cell.length_c   1.000
_cell.angle_alpha   90.00
_cell.angle_beta   90.00
_cell.angle_gamma   90.00
#
_symmetry.space_group_name_H-M   'P 1'
#
loop_
_entity.id
_entity.type
_entity.pdbx_description
1 polymer ?
#
loop_
_entity_poly.entity_id
_entity_poly.type
_entity_poly.pdbx_seq_one_letter_code
_entity_poly.pdbx_strand_id
1 'polypeptide(L)'
;MGIIRHIDDRLELMGLMLEATGADLARLSGQTLETEFRSAAYRCLGCRREAECERWLSQEHHEDPAPDFCPNSELMNRTRMT
;
A
#
# COMPACT_ATOMS: atom_id res chain seq x y z
N MET A 1 -8.27 21.85 0.61
CA MET A 1 -7.24 20.85 0.97
C MET A 1 -5.94 21.21 0.27
N GLY A 2 -4.81 21.25 0.97
CA GLY A 2 -3.50 21.48 0.34
C GLY A 2 -2.94 20.18 -0.26
N ILE A 3 -2.21 20.28 -1.37
CA ILE A 3 -1.64 19.13 -2.10
C ILE A 3 -0.71 18.29 -1.22
N ILE A 4 0.09 18.95 -0.38
CA ILE A 4 1.05 18.28 0.53
C ILE A 4 0.31 17.36 1.51
N ARG A 5 -0.76 17.84 2.13
CA ARG A 5 -1.55 17.05 3.09
C ARG A 5 -2.13 15.80 2.43
N HIS A 6 -2.64 15.92 1.22
CA HIS A 6 -3.19 14.77 0.50
C HIS A 6 -2.13 13.69 0.20
N ILE A 7 -0.88 14.10 -0.02
CA ILE A 7 0.23 13.17 -0.21
C ILE A 7 0.54 12.45 1.10
N ASP A 8 0.62 13.19 2.21
CA ASP A 8 0.89 12.63 3.54
C ASP A 8 -0.19 11.61 3.94
N ASP A 9 -1.47 11.97 3.84
CA ASP A 9 -2.61 11.09 4.15
C ASP A 9 -2.55 9.78 3.31
N ARG A 10 -2.14 9.88 2.04
CA ARG A 10 -2.00 8.73 1.13
C ARG A 10 -0.83 7.83 1.47
N LEU A 11 0.29 8.40 1.88
CA LEU A 11 1.46 7.62 2.29
C LEU A 11 1.20 6.90 3.61
N GLU A 12 0.45 7.52 4.53
CA GLU A 12 -0.01 6.89 5.76
C GLU A 12 -0.89 5.67 5.47
N LEU A 13 -1.91 5.81 4.61
CA LEU A 13 -2.75 4.68 4.19
C LEU A 13 -1.95 3.56 3.54
N MET A 14 -0.95 3.89 2.71
CA MET A 14 -0.09 2.88 2.10
C MET A 14 0.74 2.13 3.15
N GLY A 15 1.23 2.82 4.19
CA GLY A 15 1.94 2.21 5.32
C GLY A 15 1.07 1.21 6.06
N LEU A 16 -0.15 1.61 6.43
CA LEU A 16 -1.12 0.74 7.09
C LEU A 16 -1.47 -0.51 6.26
N MET A 17 -1.56 -0.37 4.93
CA MET A 17 -1.76 -1.52 4.03
C MET A 17 -0.58 -2.49 4.04
N LEU A 18 0.67 -2.00 4.11
CA LEU A 18 1.84 -2.87 4.21
C LEU A 18 1.83 -3.66 5.52
N GLU A 19 1.52 -3.00 6.63
CA GLU A 19 1.39 -3.62 7.94
C GLU A 19 0.27 -4.67 7.97
N ALA A 20 -0.94 -4.29 7.56
CA ALA A 20 -2.12 -5.18 7.58
C ALA A 20 -1.94 -6.45 6.73
N THR A 21 -1.18 -6.34 5.64
CA THR A 21 -0.93 -7.47 4.72
C THR A 21 0.31 -8.30 5.05
N GLY A 22 1.16 -7.82 5.96
CA GLY A 22 2.48 -8.41 6.22
C GLY A 22 3.44 -8.25 5.03
N ALA A 23 3.21 -7.26 4.16
CA ALA A 23 4.05 -7.02 2.98
C ALA A 23 5.35 -6.32 3.37
N ASP A 24 6.48 -6.97 3.09
CA ASP A 24 7.81 -6.42 3.33
C ASP A 24 8.48 -6.05 2.01
N LEU A 25 8.44 -4.75 1.68
CA LEU A 25 9.09 -4.23 0.48
C LEU A 25 10.61 -4.39 0.52
N ALA A 26 11.25 -4.54 1.69
CA ALA A 26 12.69 -4.78 1.76
C ALA A 26 13.11 -6.13 1.16
N ARG A 27 12.15 -7.03 0.88
CA ARG A 27 12.36 -8.25 0.09
C ARG A 27 12.69 -7.95 -1.38
N LEU A 28 12.45 -6.72 -1.85
CA LEU A 28 12.89 -6.24 -3.15
C LEU A 28 14.36 -5.81 -3.06
N SER A 29 15.21 -6.30 -3.95
CA SER A 29 16.66 -6.03 -3.90
C SER A 29 17.08 -4.84 -4.78
N GLY A 30 17.98 -3.99 -4.28
CA GLY A 30 18.72 -3.00 -5.07
C GLY A 30 17.84 -1.96 -5.78
N GLN A 31 18.17 -1.61 -7.04
CA GLN A 31 17.44 -0.61 -7.84
C GLN A 31 15.95 -0.95 -8.06
N THR A 32 15.57 -2.22 -7.87
CA THR A 32 14.20 -2.69 -7.94
C THR A 32 13.36 -2.14 -6.77
N LEU A 33 13.93 -1.99 -5.57
CA LEU A 33 13.21 -1.46 -4.42
C LEU A 33 12.73 -0.03 -4.64
N GLU A 34 13.64 0.88 -5.00
CA GLU A 34 13.31 2.30 -5.20
C GLU A 34 12.28 2.49 -6.32
N THR A 35 12.46 1.77 -7.43
CA THR A 35 11.56 1.84 -8.58
C THR A 35 10.17 1.33 -8.25
N GLU A 36 10.07 0.20 -7.56
CA GLU A 36 8.80 -0.41 -7.18
C GLU A 36 8.09 0.39 -6.10
N PHE A 37 8.82 0.88 -5.09
CA PHE A 37 8.27 1.74 -4.04
C PHE A 37 7.69 3.02 -4.63
N ARG A 38 8.46 3.73 -5.48
CA ARG A 38 7.99 4.96 -6.13
C ARG A 38 6.77 4.68 -7.03
N SER A 39 6.79 3.58 -7.77
CA SER A 39 5.65 3.19 -8.62
C SER A 39 4.41 2.87 -7.78
N ALA A 40 4.58 2.20 -6.64
CA ALA A 40 3.51 1.89 -5.71
C ALA A 40 2.89 3.15 -5.08
N ALA A 41 3.73 4.09 -4.66
CA ALA A 41 3.30 5.38 -4.14
C ALA A 41 2.48 6.15 -5.18
N TYR A 42 2.93 6.22 -6.45
CA TYR A 42 2.16 6.89 -7.50
C TYR A 42 0.83 6.20 -7.80
N ARG A 43 0.78 4.86 -7.84
CA ARG A 43 -0.48 4.11 -8.00
C ARG A 43 -1.45 4.38 -6.84
N CYS A 44 -0.94 4.45 -5.61
CA CYS A 44 -1.74 4.76 -4.43
C CYS A 44 -2.26 6.21 -4.45
N LEU A 45 -1.38 7.19 -4.71
CA LEU A 45 -1.74 8.61 -4.83
C LEU A 45 -2.83 8.86 -5.90
N GLY A 46 -2.75 8.16 -7.04
CA GLY A 46 -3.75 8.26 -8.10
C GLY A 46 -5.03 7.45 -7.86
N CYS A 47 -5.09 6.64 -6.79
CA CYS A 47 -6.23 5.78 -6.50
C CYS A 47 -7.45 6.61 -6.05
N ARG A 48 -8.63 6.24 -6.55
CA ARG A 48 -9.91 6.89 -6.22
C ARG A 48 -10.76 6.10 -5.22
N ARG A 49 -10.22 5.01 -4.66
CA ARG A 49 -10.91 4.08 -3.76
C ARG A 49 -10.52 4.26 -2.29
N GLU A 50 -10.26 5.50 -1.88
CA GLU A 50 -9.87 5.87 -0.50
C GLU A 50 -10.86 5.37 0.55
N ALA A 51 -12.15 5.65 0.38
CA ALA A 51 -13.17 5.22 1.33
C ALA A 51 -13.32 3.69 1.42
N GLU A 52 -12.93 2.95 0.38
CA GLU A 52 -12.85 1.48 0.44
C GLU A 52 -11.58 1.02 1.17
N CYS A 53 -10.45 1.71 0.94
CA CYS A 53 -9.18 1.50 1.62
C CYS A 53 -9.32 1.70 3.14
N GLU A 54 -9.86 2.83 3.57
CA GLU A 54 -10.10 3.14 4.98
C GLU A 54 -11.03 2.13 5.64
N ARG A 55 -12.12 1.76 4.95
CA ARG A 55 -13.09 0.78 5.47
C ARG A 55 -12.48 -0.61 5.61
N TRP A 56 -11.64 -1.01 4.65
CA TRP A 56 -10.88 -2.26 4.76
C TRP A 56 -9.95 -2.18 5.96
N LEU A 57 -9.07 -1.16 6.03
CA LEU A 57 -8.12 -0.95 7.13
C LEU A 57 -8.76 -0.79 8.52
N SER A 58 -10.03 -0.40 8.61
CA SER A 58 -10.76 -0.32 9.89
C SER A 58 -11.10 -1.70 10.49
N GLN A 59 -10.91 -2.78 9.72
CA GLN A 59 -11.14 -4.16 10.15
C GLN A 59 -9.86 -4.75 10.75
N GLU A 60 -10.01 -5.81 11.54
CA GLU A 60 -8.87 -6.55 12.06
C GLU A 60 -8.28 -7.44 10.95
N HIS A 61 -6.98 -7.30 10.71
CA HIS A 61 -6.24 -8.05 9.70
C HIS A 61 -5.07 -8.80 10.34
N HIS A 62 -4.90 -10.06 9.95
CA HIS A 62 -3.79 -10.91 10.38
C HIS A 62 -3.01 -11.35 9.15
N GLU A 63 -2.17 -10.45 8.65
CA GLU A 63 -1.39 -10.65 7.43
C GLU A 63 -2.27 -11.05 6.24
N ASP A 64 -3.45 -10.46 6.09
CA ASP A 64 -4.39 -10.84 5.04
C ASP A 64 -3.85 -10.53 3.64
N PRO A 65 -4.31 -11.24 2.58
CA PRO A 65 -4.06 -10.81 1.22
C PRO A 65 -4.55 -9.38 0.99
N ALA A 66 -3.76 -8.59 0.27
CA ALA A 66 -4.18 -7.27 -0.16
C ALA A 66 -5.48 -7.37 -0.98
N PRO A 67 -6.47 -6.49 -0.74
CA PRO A 67 -7.76 -6.58 -1.38
C PRO A 67 -7.67 -6.28 -2.88
N ASP A 68 -8.52 -6.91 -3.69
CA ASP A 68 -8.52 -6.81 -5.16
C ASP A 68 -8.69 -5.38 -5.68
N PHE A 69 -9.30 -4.50 -4.89
CA PHE A 69 -9.47 -3.10 -5.27
C PHE A 69 -8.17 -2.27 -5.14
N CYS A 70 -7.21 -2.74 -4.34
CA CYS A 70 -5.94 -2.04 -4.14
C CYS A 70 -5.09 -2.11 -5.42
N PRO A 71 -4.66 -0.98 -6.00
CA PRO A 71 -3.81 -0.99 -7.19
C PRO A 71 -2.40 -1.52 -6.93
N ASN A 72 -2.04 -1.76 -5.67
CA ASN A 72 -0.79 -2.37 -5.24
C ASN A 72 -0.99 -3.82 -4.77
N SER A 73 -2.16 -4.42 -4.97
CA SER A 73 -2.47 -5.76 -4.44
C SER A 73 -1.46 -6.82 -4.89
N GLU A 74 -1.11 -6.84 -6.18
CA GLU A 74 -0.11 -7.75 -6.73
C GLU A 74 1.26 -7.57 -6.07
N LEU A 75 1.72 -6.32 -5.94
CA LEU A 75 2.99 -5.99 -5.30
C LEU A 75 3.01 -6.41 -3.83
N MET A 76 1.98 -6.05 -3.07
CA MET A 76 1.88 -6.36 -1.66
C MET A 76 1.85 -7.88 -1.47
N ASN A 77 1.00 -8.58 -2.22
CA ASN A 77 0.84 -10.03 -2.14
C ASN A 77 2.12 -10.80 -2.46
N ARG A 78 2.91 -10.38 -3.47
CA ARG A 78 4.17 -11.05 -3.80
C ARG A 78 5.30 -10.79 -2.78
N THR A 79 5.17 -9.76 -1.94
CA THR A 79 6.15 -9.39 -0.91
C THR A 79 5.73 -9.76 0.51
N ARG A 80 4.64 -10.51 0.69
CA ARG A 80 4.20 -10.96 2.02
C ARG A 80 5.24 -11.85 2.69
N MET A 81 5.44 -11.65 3.98
CA MET A 81 6.20 -12.56 4.83
C MET A 81 5.28 -13.76 5.11
N THR A 82 5.54 -14.90 4.46
CA THR A 82 4.86 -16.18 4.78
C THR A 82 5.46 -16.80 6.03
#